data_AF-A0A235B897-F1
#
_entry.id   AF-A0A235B897-F1
#
_cell.length_a   1.000
_cell.length_b   1.000
_cell.length_c   1.000
_cell.angle_alpha   90.00
_cell.angle_beta   90.00
_cell.angle_gamma   90.00
#
_symmetry.space_group_name_H-M   'P 1'
#
loop_
_entity.id
_entity.type
_entity.pdbx_description
1 polymer ?
#
loop_
_entity_poly.entity_id
_entity_poly.type
_entity_poly.pdbx_seq_one_letter_code
_entity_poly.pdbx_strand_id
1 'polypeptide(L)'
;MSFKTTIEEDANGHVVQESVKRKAIKKSATVSIAASGADATATISVPEGELWYIKAITVTKGTNVTVDSITIDGEVFPETATVSDVEASYGALVSAEKFIAIQGDNANTTVAEDLTIEVTGYSIV
;
A
#
# COMPACT_ATOMS: atom_id res chain seq x y z
N MET A 1 25.91 8.59 -17.86
CA MET A 1 26.05 7.13 -17.75
C MET A 1 24.70 6.60 -17.34
N SER A 2 24.02 5.88 -18.23
CA SER A 2 22.66 5.37 -18.00
C SER A 2 22.77 4.00 -17.33
N PHE A 3 22.25 3.87 -16.11
CA PHE A 3 22.08 2.58 -15.44
C PHE A 3 20.88 1.90 -16.11
N LYS A 4 21.12 0.91 -16.96
CA LYS A 4 20.09 -0.04 -17.38
C LYS A 4 20.08 -1.16 -16.34
N THR A 5 19.05 -1.21 -15.49
CA THR A 5 18.77 -2.40 -14.68
C THR A 5 18.22 -3.46 -15.63
N THR A 6 19.04 -4.42 -16.04
CA THR A 6 18.59 -5.58 -16.83
C THR A 6 17.96 -6.56 -15.86
N ILE A 7 16.63 -6.67 -15.90
CA ILE A 7 15.92 -7.78 -15.24
C ILE A 7 16.25 -9.02 -16.06
N GLU A 8 17.05 -9.94 -15.52
CA GLU A 8 17.37 -11.20 -16.18
C GLU A 8 16.21 -12.17 -15.99
N GLU A 9 15.69 -12.72 -17.09
CA GLU A 9 14.64 -13.74 -17.09
C GLU A 9 15.25 -15.11 -17.42
N ASP A 10 14.77 -16.17 -16.78
CA ASP A 10 15.16 -17.55 -17.08
C ASP A 10 14.62 -17.97 -18.46
N ALA A 11 15.01 -19.16 -18.92
CA ALA A 11 14.59 -19.68 -20.22
C ALA A 11 13.06 -19.87 -20.36
N ASN A 12 12.31 -19.74 -19.26
CA ASN A 12 10.86 -19.87 -19.19
C ASN A 12 10.15 -18.51 -18.98
N GLY A 13 10.89 -17.39 -18.97
CA GLY A 13 10.35 -16.04 -18.77
C GLY A 13 10.13 -15.65 -17.31
N HIS A 14 10.66 -16.41 -16.33
CA HIS A 14 10.62 -15.99 -14.93
C HIS A 14 11.83 -15.14 -14.57
N VAL A 15 11.62 -14.04 -13.87
CA VAL A 15 12.72 -13.20 -13.37
C VAL A 15 13.67 -14.01 -12.48
N VAL A 16 14.94 -14.11 -12.88
CA VAL A 16 16.01 -14.74 -12.12
C VAL A 16 16.31 -13.87 -10.90
N GLN A 17 15.92 -14.39 -9.73
CA GLN A 17 15.86 -13.67 -8.47
C GLN A 17 17.21 -13.14 -7.94
N GLU A 18 18.34 -13.62 -8.47
CA GLU A 18 19.69 -13.37 -7.94
C GLU A 18 20.25 -11.97 -8.25
N SER A 19 19.77 -11.30 -9.30
CA SER A 19 20.35 -10.03 -9.76
C SER A 19 19.61 -8.78 -9.23
N VAL A 20 18.50 -8.98 -8.51
CA VAL A 20 17.57 -7.91 -8.16
C VAL A 20 17.88 -7.36 -6.76
N LYS A 21 18.37 -6.12 -6.68
CA LYS A 21 18.60 -5.44 -5.41
C LYS A 21 17.26 -5.17 -4.72
N ARG A 22 17.06 -5.80 -3.56
CA ARG A 22 15.90 -5.56 -2.71
C ARG A 22 16.22 -4.46 -1.70
N LYS A 23 15.37 -3.43 -1.65
CA LYS A 23 15.44 -2.38 -0.65
C LYS A 23 14.25 -2.50 0.28
N ALA A 24 14.47 -2.60 1.58
CA ALA A 24 13.36 -2.65 2.54
C ALA A 24 12.50 -1.38 2.44
N ILE A 25 11.17 -1.56 2.40
CA ILE A 25 10.20 -0.47 2.44
C ILE A 25 9.49 -0.52 3.78
N LYS A 26 9.43 0.65 4.42
CA LYS A 26 8.51 0.95 5.51
C LYS A 26 7.97 2.35 5.28
N LYS A 27 6.68 2.46 5.00
CA LYS A 27 6.01 3.72 4.66
C LYS A 27 4.73 3.83 5.45
N SER A 28 4.45 5.03 5.95
CA SER A 28 3.22 5.33 6.66
C SER A 28 2.63 6.62 6.15
N ALA A 29 1.31 6.68 6.15
CA ALA A 29 0.54 7.90 5.93
C ALA A 29 -0.50 8.01 7.03
N THR A 30 -0.63 9.20 7.60
CA THR A 30 -1.62 9.53 8.63
C THR A 30 -2.47 10.68 8.14
N VAL A 31 -3.78 10.54 8.30
CA VAL A 31 -4.74 11.62 8.11
C VAL A 31 -5.52 11.80 9.40
N SER A 32 -5.70 13.06 9.81
CA SER A 32 -6.55 13.38 10.96
C SER A 32 -7.96 13.59 10.46
N ILE A 33 -8.92 12.85 11.02
CA ILE A 33 -10.34 12.99 10.71
C ILE A 33 -10.99 13.90 11.74
N ALA A 34 -11.66 14.96 11.27
CA ALA A 34 -12.34 15.90 12.16
C ALA A 34 -13.53 15.24 12.88
N ALA A 35 -13.91 15.77 14.05
CA ALA A 35 -15.09 15.34 14.79
C ALA A 35 -16.36 15.58 13.96
N SER A 36 -17.21 14.57 13.81
CA SER A 36 -18.40 14.63 12.94
C SER A 36 -18.09 15.14 11.53
N GLY A 37 -16.87 14.88 11.06
CA GLY A 37 -16.33 15.37 9.79
C GLY A 37 -16.71 14.49 8.62
N ALA A 38 -16.38 14.96 7.42
CA ALA A 38 -16.45 14.16 6.20
C ALA A 38 -15.34 13.10 6.18
N ASP A 39 -15.54 12.08 5.34
CA ASP A 39 -14.58 11.02 5.07
C ASP A 39 -13.17 11.57 4.83
N ALA A 40 -12.18 10.87 5.38
CA ALA A 40 -10.78 11.20 5.17
C ALA A 40 -10.07 10.03 4.47
N THR A 41 -9.07 10.37 3.67
CA THR A 41 -8.27 9.39 2.95
C THR A 41 -6.80 9.57 3.28
N ALA A 42 -6.17 8.54 3.84
CA ALA A 42 -4.71 8.47 3.98
C ALA A 42 -4.13 7.72 2.78
N THR A 43 -3.11 8.31 2.15
CA THR A 43 -2.57 7.82 0.88
C THR A 43 -1.06 7.62 0.94
N ILE A 44 -0.59 6.46 0.47
CA ILE A 44 0.83 6.15 0.23
C ILE A 44 1.05 6.00 -1.27
N SER A 45 1.97 6.80 -1.82
CA SER A 45 2.35 6.71 -3.23
C SER A 45 3.56 5.79 -3.44
N VAL A 46 3.47 4.90 -4.42
CA VAL A 46 4.61 4.15 -4.94
C VAL A 46 5.37 5.03 -5.94
N PRO A 47 6.67 5.33 -5.72
CA PRO A 47 7.45 6.13 -6.67
C PRO A 47 7.51 5.50 -8.06
N GLU A 48 7.48 6.34 -9.10
CA GLU A 48 7.67 5.90 -10.47
C GLU A 48 9.02 5.18 -10.62
N GLY A 49 9.02 4.02 -11.29
CA GLY A 49 10.21 3.19 -11.48
C GLY A 49 10.55 2.26 -10.32
N GLU A 50 9.79 2.24 -9.22
CA GLU A 50 9.90 1.23 -8.16
C GLU A 50 8.79 0.18 -8.28
N LEU A 51 9.16 -1.09 -8.08
CA LEU A 51 8.22 -2.20 -7.92
C LEU A 51 8.14 -2.57 -6.45
N TRP A 52 6.97 -2.48 -5.83
CA TRP A 52 6.81 -2.80 -4.41
C TRP A 52 6.19 -4.18 -4.23
N TYR A 53 6.87 -5.04 -3.48
CA TYR A 53 6.30 -6.23 -2.89
C TYR A 53 5.79 -5.89 -1.50
N ILE A 54 4.47 -5.90 -1.32
CA ILE A 54 3.83 -5.60 -0.03
C ILE A 54 3.79 -6.87 0.79
N LYS A 55 4.43 -6.85 1.96
CA LYS A 55 4.45 -7.99 2.90
C LYS A 55 3.43 -7.83 4.02
N ALA A 56 3.07 -6.61 4.40
CA ALA A 56 2.01 -6.35 5.35
C ALA A 56 1.45 -4.94 5.16
N ILE A 57 0.13 -4.83 5.33
CA ILE A 57 -0.59 -3.56 5.45
C ILE A 57 -1.21 -3.57 6.84
N THR A 58 -0.87 -2.56 7.64
CA THR A 58 -1.40 -2.38 8.99
C THR A 58 -2.19 -1.09 9.01
N VAL A 59 -3.42 -1.17 9.53
CA VAL A 59 -4.28 -0.02 9.73
C VAL A 59 -4.42 0.24 11.22
N THR A 60 -4.13 1.47 11.62
CA THR A 60 -4.34 1.96 12.98
C THR A 60 -5.38 3.08 12.91
N LYS A 61 -6.48 2.92 13.64
CA LYS A 61 -7.61 3.84 13.62
C LYS A 61 -8.03 4.24 15.03
N GLY A 62 -8.66 5.40 15.15
CA GLY A 62 -9.37 5.82 16.35
C GLY A 62 -10.50 4.86 16.73
N THR A 63 -11.00 4.98 17.96
CA THR A 63 -11.99 4.02 18.50
C THR A 63 -13.32 4.08 17.76
N ASN A 64 -13.69 5.27 17.27
CA ASN A 64 -14.97 5.49 16.60
C ASN A 64 -14.81 5.70 15.09
N VAL A 65 -13.59 5.56 14.57
CA VAL A 65 -13.30 5.58 13.13
C VAL A 65 -13.64 4.23 12.54
N THR A 66 -14.49 4.23 11.50
CA THR A 66 -14.77 3.05 10.70
C THR A 66 -13.94 3.10 9.43
N VAL A 67 -13.37 1.97 9.03
CA VAL A 67 -12.64 1.87 7.75
C VAL A 67 -13.58 1.25 6.75
N ASP A 68 -13.89 1.99 5.70
CA ASP A 68 -14.82 1.51 4.66
C ASP A 68 -14.10 0.59 3.69
N SER A 69 -12.92 1.01 3.24
CA SER A 69 -12.13 0.25 2.28
C SER A 69 -10.66 0.64 2.26
N ILE A 70 -9.84 -0.31 1.81
CA ILE A 70 -8.46 -0.10 1.41
C ILE A 70 -8.43 -0.20 -0.10
N THR A 71 -8.17 0.90 -0.79
CA THR A 71 -8.02 0.91 -2.24
C THR A 71 -6.54 0.80 -2.60
N ILE A 72 -6.18 -0.20 -3.39
CA ILE A 72 -4.85 -0.34 -3.97
C ILE A 72 -5.04 -0.30 -5.48
N ASP A 73 -4.50 0.73 -6.13
CA ASP A 73 -4.57 0.83 -7.60
C ASP A 73 -5.99 0.83 -8.18
N GLY A 74 -6.95 1.41 -7.46
CA GLY A 74 -8.36 1.44 -7.85
C GLY A 74 -9.13 0.15 -7.54
N GLU A 75 -8.46 -0.91 -7.09
CA GLU A 75 -9.10 -2.11 -6.57
C GLU A 75 -9.39 -1.97 -5.08
N VAL A 76 -10.62 -2.33 -4.71
CA VAL A 76 -11.15 -2.14 -3.36
C VAL A 76 -11.01 -3.44 -2.58
N PHE A 77 -10.26 -3.37 -1.48
CA PHE A 77 -10.06 -4.44 -0.53
C PHE A 77 -10.80 -4.13 0.78
N PRO A 78 -11.40 -5.14 1.45
CA PRO A 78 -11.95 -4.96 2.79
C PRO A 78 -10.82 -4.67 3.80
N GLU A 79 -11.14 -4.06 4.95
CA GLU A 79 -10.17 -3.84 6.04
C GLU A 79 -9.51 -5.14 6.51
N THR A 80 -10.21 -6.27 6.40
CA THR A 80 -9.71 -7.60 6.77
C THR A 80 -8.86 -8.25 5.69
N ALA A 81 -8.62 -7.58 4.56
CA ALA A 81 -7.82 -8.15 3.48
C ALA A 81 -6.40 -8.48 3.96
N THR A 82 -5.98 -9.68 3.64
CA THR A 82 -4.65 -10.18 3.93
C THR A 82 -3.71 -9.87 2.78
N VAL A 83 -2.42 -10.02 3.05
CA VAL A 83 -1.37 -9.91 2.04
C VAL A 83 -1.60 -10.91 0.91
N SER A 84 -2.09 -12.11 1.23
CA SER A 84 -2.40 -13.12 0.23
C SER A 84 -3.56 -12.72 -0.69
N ASP A 85 -4.52 -11.93 -0.21
CA ASP A 85 -5.59 -11.40 -1.06
C ASP A 85 -5.04 -10.37 -2.07
N VAL A 86 -4.11 -9.53 -1.62
CA VAL A 86 -3.40 -8.58 -2.49
C VAL A 86 -2.48 -9.30 -3.48
N GLU A 87 -1.74 -10.32 -3.02
CA GLU A 87 -0.90 -11.16 -3.88
C GLU A 87 -1.72 -11.92 -4.92
N ALA A 88 -2.92 -12.39 -4.57
CA ALA A 88 -3.80 -13.09 -5.50
C ALA A 88 -4.26 -12.18 -6.64
N SER A 89 -4.44 -10.87 -6.39
CA SER A 89 -4.81 -9.91 -7.43
C SER A 89 -3.61 -9.49 -8.30
N TYR A 90 -2.47 -9.15 -7.68
CA TYR A 90 -1.33 -8.55 -8.39
C TYR A 90 -0.17 -9.51 -8.68
N GLY A 91 -0.29 -10.78 -8.31
CA GLY A 91 0.73 -11.81 -8.57
C GLY A 91 2.05 -11.61 -7.84
N ALA A 92 2.11 -10.71 -6.83
CA ALA A 92 3.21 -10.36 -5.90
C ALA A 92 3.72 -8.90 -5.99
N LEU A 93 3.54 -8.19 -7.10
CA LEU A 93 4.20 -6.89 -7.32
C LEU A 93 3.21 -5.79 -7.70
N VAL A 94 3.19 -4.72 -6.92
CA VAL A 94 2.44 -3.49 -7.23
C VAL A 94 3.37 -2.57 -8.04
N SER A 95 3.12 -2.45 -9.35
CA SER A 95 3.98 -1.71 -10.28
C SER A 95 3.31 -0.49 -10.94
N ALA A 96 3.90 0.70 -10.75
CA ALA A 96 3.71 1.97 -11.49
C ALA A 96 2.55 2.90 -11.09
N GLU A 97 2.89 4.09 -10.58
CA GLU A 97 1.99 5.23 -10.25
C GLU A 97 0.79 4.86 -9.36
N LYS A 98 1.00 3.94 -8.42
CA LYS A 98 -0.09 3.35 -7.63
C LYS A 98 -0.18 4.02 -6.26
N PHE A 99 -1.41 4.34 -5.88
CA PHE A 99 -1.74 4.85 -4.55
C PHE A 99 -2.36 3.72 -3.73
N ILE A 100 -1.87 3.54 -2.51
CA ILE A 100 -2.56 2.79 -1.47
C ILE A 100 -3.32 3.82 -0.67
N ALA A 101 -4.64 3.84 -0.81
CA ALA A 101 -5.53 4.74 -0.13
C ALA A 101 -6.37 3.96 0.88
N ILE A 102 -6.59 4.53 2.05
CA ILE A 102 -7.57 4.01 3.00
C ILE A 102 -8.59 5.10 3.28
N GLN A 103 -9.86 4.76 3.10
CA GLN A 103 -10.97 5.65 3.41
C GLN A 103 -11.52 5.28 4.79
N GLY A 104 -11.61 6.28 5.66
CA GLY A 104 -12.29 6.14 6.93
C GLY A 104 -13.39 7.17 7.10
N ASP A 105 -14.51 6.71 7.66
CA ASP A 105 -15.64 7.51 8.09
C ASP A 105 -15.55 7.75 9.61
N ASN A 106 -15.98 8.94 10.00
CA ASN A 106 -15.96 9.44 11.36
C ASN A 106 -17.32 10.00 11.81
N ALA A 107 -18.41 9.59 11.18
CA ALA A 107 -19.78 10.07 11.42
C ALA A 107 -20.23 10.05 12.89
N ASN A 108 -19.61 9.21 13.73
CA ASN A 108 -19.99 9.03 15.14
C ASN A 108 -19.01 9.62 16.15
N THR A 109 -17.93 10.30 15.72
CA THR A 109 -17.00 10.91 16.67
C THR A 109 -17.42 12.28 17.16
N THR A 110 -17.10 12.50 18.43
CA THR A 110 -17.18 13.80 19.10
C THR A 110 -15.81 14.48 19.25
N VAL A 111 -14.72 13.81 18.88
CA VAL A 111 -13.34 14.31 18.93
C VAL A 111 -12.61 13.94 17.63
N ALA A 112 -11.62 14.74 17.24
CA ALA A 112 -10.78 14.41 16.09
C ALA A 112 -9.95 13.15 16.41
N GLU A 113 -9.89 12.22 15.46
CA GLU A 113 -9.15 10.97 15.58
C GLU A 113 -8.26 10.77 14.36
N ASP A 114 -7.13 10.07 14.53
CA ASP A 114 -6.21 9.79 13.43
C ASP A 114 -6.50 8.45 12.78
N LEU A 115 -6.38 8.40 11.45
CA LEU A 115 -6.34 7.19 10.66
C LEU A 115 -4.95 7.07 10.03
N THR A 116 -4.27 5.98 10.34
CA THR A 116 -2.92 5.70 9.86
C THR A 116 -2.90 4.38 9.11
N ILE A 117 -2.26 4.38 7.95
CA ILE A 117 -1.88 3.17 7.23
C ILE A 117 -0.37 3.03 7.24
N GLU A 118 0.13 1.84 7.55
CA GLU A 118 1.54 1.46 7.43
C GLU A 118 1.68 0.30 6.45
N VAL A 119 2.57 0.45 5.49
CA VAL A 119 2.90 -0.55 4.48
C VAL A 119 4.36 -0.96 4.66
N THR A 120 4.59 -2.26 4.82
CA THR A 120 5.93 -2.85 4.93
C THR A 120 6.15 -3.88 3.84
N GLY A 121 7.39 -3.97 3.36
CA GLY A 121 7.71 -4.79 2.20
C GLY A 121 9.13 -4.60 1.71
N TYR A 122 9.35 -4.84 0.42
CA TYR A 122 10.61 -4.50 -0.25
C TYR A 122 10.35 -3.94 -1.66
N SER A 123 11.16 -2.98 -2.08
CA SER A 123 11.19 -2.50 -3.45
C SER A 123 12.29 -3.19 -4.24
N ILE A 124 12.00 -3.38 -5.51
CA ILE A 124 12.92 -3.79 -6.55
C ILE A 124 13.18 -2.56 -7.43
N VAL A 125 14.46 -2.23 -7.65
CA VAL A 125 14.95 -1.06 -8.42
C VAL A 125 16.06 -1.50 -9.37
#